data_AF-A0A9W5PXC2-F1
#
_entry.id   AF-A0A9W5PXC2-F1
#
_cell.length_a   1.000
_cell.length_b   1.000
_cell.length_c   1.000
_cell.angle_alpha   90.00
_cell.angle_beta   90.00
_cell.angle_gamma   90.00
#
_symmetry.space_group_name_H-M   'P 1'
#
loop_
_entity.id
_entity.type
_entity.pdbx_description
1 polymer ?
#
loop_
_entity_poly.entity_id
_entity_poly.type
_entity_poly.pdbx_seq_one_letter_code
_entity_poly.pdbx_strand_id
1 'polypeptide(L)'
;MGQTNEALTQKAEKAELKKTNDGLSQLETKTNEIKTTAEGTKQTLTELKTQVDNTVIGVRNYVLIGDREFTFTNTNETDNKGDTLEISKDAYNDFRGKQVYLSFDAETINLKHGTASNNSVGIELRVEYADGKTSWFEACYGKVVPEGTNRYKRYGRVSQIIEDKEIKYIRLQILLRSASGTVKMKNFQVEAGNKPSSFKLANEDQVTGTDFTKKTVEIENSIKGVNITVSNIQNEQGKLTERVTKSEQTADGFKTSIELLTKKDTEISNKLNTVESTVEGTKKTISDIQSDTTSLKQTTTEIKEQAGKISEKLTSVEKNFNEQEIGVRNLISDTKYWETTQISSNSAYGVFKNNLNQIFIELAGEIVTFSFDVKITTTDKTAGRVQFYGENGSPKYTFVRQIFTGITDEFQRVTYTAKITEQPNNTGQARLEFWGIDAKTTKIIIRNFKLEKGNKATGWTPAPEDQVTTDEFTKKTTEIEKSVEGVTSTVST
;
A
#
# COMPACT_ATOMS: atom_id res chain seq x y z
N MET A 1 -6.65 -9.82 -1.81
CA MET A 1 -7.90 -10.01 -2.57
C MET A 1 -8.19 -8.86 -3.56
N GLY A 2 -7.79 -7.60 -3.30
CA GLY A 2 -8.06 -6.48 -4.23
C GLY A 2 -7.31 -6.53 -5.57
N GLN A 3 -5.98 -6.76 -5.57
CA GLN A 3 -5.16 -6.77 -6.80
C GLN A 3 -5.57 -7.84 -7.82
N THR A 4 -6.12 -8.96 -7.36
CA THR A 4 -6.53 -10.07 -8.24
C THR A 4 -7.82 -9.73 -9.00
N ASN A 5 -8.72 -8.95 -8.39
CA ASN A 5 -9.97 -8.55 -9.03
C ASN A 5 -9.75 -7.46 -10.09
N GLU A 6 -8.88 -6.47 -9.87
CA GLU A 6 -8.56 -5.46 -10.88
C GLU A 6 -7.87 -6.05 -12.12
N ALA A 7 -6.91 -6.98 -11.92
CA ALA A 7 -6.25 -7.67 -13.03
C ALA A 7 -7.21 -8.54 -13.85
N LEU A 8 -8.20 -9.17 -13.20
CA LEU A 8 -9.25 -9.94 -13.87
C LEU A 8 -10.21 -9.04 -14.65
N THR A 9 -10.60 -7.88 -14.10
CA THR A 9 -11.45 -6.89 -14.78
C THR A 9 -10.76 -6.33 -16.03
N GLN A 10 -9.48 -5.96 -15.96
CA GLN A 10 -8.74 -5.47 -17.13
C GLN A 10 -8.56 -6.52 -18.23
N LYS A 11 -8.32 -7.78 -17.84
CA LYS A 11 -8.24 -8.88 -18.80
C LYS A 11 -9.57 -9.10 -19.51
N ALA A 12 -10.69 -8.95 -18.81
CA ALA A 12 -12.03 -9.00 -19.39
C ALA A 12 -12.29 -7.82 -20.35
N GLU A 13 -11.94 -6.60 -19.94
CA GLU A 13 -12.09 -5.39 -20.78
C GLU A 13 -11.27 -5.48 -22.08
N LYS A 14 -10.03 -5.96 -22.02
CA LYS A 14 -9.19 -6.15 -23.22
C LYS A 14 -9.74 -7.23 -24.15
N ALA A 15 -10.33 -8.29 -23.61
CA ALA A 15 -10.98 -9.33 -24.41
C ALA A 15 -12.22 -8.80 -25.15
N GLU A 16 -13.00 -7.93 -24.50
CA GLU A 16 -14.16 -7.29 -25.13
C GLU A 16 -13.77 -6.25 -26.20
N LEU A 17 -12.69 -5.49 -25.99
CA LEU A 17 -12.13 -4.60 -27.02
C LEU A 17 -11.69 -5.38 -28.26
N LYS A 18 -11.00 -6.51 -28.06
CA LYS A 18 -10.58 -7.37 -29.17
C LYS A 18 -11.78 -7.93 -29.97
N LYS A 19 -12.81 -8.42 -29.28
CA LYS A 19 -14.06 -8.87 -29.94
C LYS A 19 -14.72 -7.74 -30.75
N THR A 20 -14.71 -6.52 -30.21
CA THR A 20 -15.25 -5.34 -30.90
C THR A 20 -14.47 -5.06 -32.18
N ASN A 21 -13.13 -5.15 -32.13
CA ASN A 21 -12.27 -4.95 -33.29
C ASN A 21 -12.47 -6.04 -34.36
N ASP A 22 -12.62 -7.30 -33.94
CA ASP A 22 -12.95 -8.42 -34.85
C ASP A 22 -14.32 -8.20 -35.52
N GLY A 23 -15.32 -7.74 -34.75
CA GLY A 23 -16.65 -7.39 -35.28
C GLY A 23 -16.64 -6.24 -36.28
N LEU A 24 -15.81 -5.21 -36.04
CA LEU A 24 -15.59 -4.10 -36.96
C LEU A 24 -15.01 -4.57 -38.30
N SER A 25 -14.01 -5.47 -38.27
CA SER A 25 -13.40 -6.02 -39.47
C SER A 25 -14.38 -6.87 -40.31
N GLN A 26 -15.26 -7.63 -39.64
CA GLN A 26 -16.34 -8.36 -40.33
C GLN A 26 -17.34 -7.41 -40.99
N LEU A 27 -17.68 -6.30 -40.31
CA LEU A 27 -18.60 -5.31 -40.84
C LEU A 27 -18.01 -4.55 -42.04
N GLU A 28 -16.71 -4.22 -42.00
CA GLU A 28 -15.97 -3.65 -43.13
C GLU A 28 -16.02 -4.58 -44.35
N THR A 29 -15.79 -5.87 -44.15
CA THR A 29 -15.87 -6.89 -45.21
C THR A 29 -17.25 -6.90 -45.87
N LYS A 30 -18.33 -7.00 -45.08
CA LYS A 30 -19.70 -6.96 -45.61
C LYS A 30 -20.02 -5.66 -46.34
N THR A 31 -19.51 -4.54 -45.84
CA THR A 31 -19.72 -3.22 -46.45
C THR A 31 -19.06 -3.13 -47.82
N ASN A 32 -17.86 -3.69 -47.97
CA ASN A 32 -17.15 -3.81 -49.25
C ASN A 32 -17.84 -4.76 -50.24
N GLU A 33 -18.41 -5.88 -49.76
CA GLU A 33 -19.21 -6.80 -50.58
C GLU A 33 -20.46 -6.11 -51.16
N ILE A 34 -21.18 -5.32 -50.33
CA ILE A 34 -22.35 -4.56 -50.78
C ILE A 34 -21.95 -3.54 -51.85
N LYS A 35 -20.86 -2.81 -51.64
CA LYS A 35 -20.34 -1.84 -52.63
C LYS A 35 -20.05 -2.51 -53.97
N THR A 36 -19.35 -3.65 -53.92
CA THR A 36 -18.99 -4.42 -55.11
C THR A 36 -20.23 -4.93 -55.84
N THR A 37 -21.21 -5.43 -55.11
CA THR A 37 -22.49 -5.90 -55.66
C THR A 37 -23.28 -4.77 -56.32
N ALA A 38 -23.29 -3.58 -55.70
CA ALA A 38 -23.97 -2.39 -56.23
C ALA A 38 -23.31 -1.89 -57.53
N GLU A 39 -21.98 -1.88 -57.58
CA GLU A 39 -21.20 -1.53 -58.79
C GLU A 39 -21.42 -2.56 -59.91
N GLY A 40 -21.40 -3.86 -59.60
CA GLY A 40 -21.70 -4.92 -60.56
C GLY A 40 -23.13 -4.82 -61.13
N THR A 41 -24.12 -4.55 -60.29
CA THR A 41 -25.51 -4.35 -60.72
C THR A 41 -25.63 -3.16 -61.69
N LYS A 42 -24.93 -2.06 -61.40
CA LYS A 42 -24.90 -0.88 -62.28
C LYS A 42 -24.32 -1.21 -63.65
N GLN A 43 -23.27 -2.04 -63.70
CA GLN A 43 -22.67 -2.49 -64.95
C GLN A 43 -23.65 -3.34 -65.78
N THR A 44 -24.24 -4.37 -65.18
CA THR A 44 -25.23 -5.23 -65.84
C THR A 44 -26.40 -4.42 -66.41
N LEU A 45 -26.87 -3.42 -65.67
CA LEU A 45 -27.96 -2.54 -66.12
C LEU A 45 -27.57 -1.71 -67.35
N THR A 46 -26.33 -1.24 -67.41
CA THR A 46 -25.78 -0.50 -68.56
C THR A 46 -25.70 -1.39 -69.80
N GLU A 47 -25.27 -2.65 -69.62
CA GLU A 47 -25.20 -3.64 -70.69
C GLU A 47 -26.60 -4.00 -71.23
N LEU A 48 -27.57 -4.26 -70.34
CA LEU A 48 -28.96 -4.55 -70.72
C LEU A 48 -29.61 -3.39 -71.48
N LYS A 49 -29.39 -2.15 -71.02
CA LYS A 49 -29.87 -0.96 -71.74
C LYS A 49 -29.33 -0.90 -73.17
N THR A 50 -28.03 -1.16 -73.33
CA THR A 50 -27.39 -1.21 -74.65
C THR A 50 -27.98 -2.31 -75.54
N GLN A 51 -28.30 -3.48 -74.99
CA GLN A 51 -28.94 -4.57 -75.76
C GLN A 51 -30.36 -4.21 -76.20
N VAL A 52 -31.15 -3.60 -75.33
CA VAL A 52 -32.52 -3.14 -75.64
C VAL A 52 -32.49 -2.05 -76.72
N ASP A 53 -31.60 -1.06 -76.60
CA ASP A 53 -31.46 0.05 -77.56
C ASP A 53 -31.06 -0.44 -78.97
N ASN A 54 -30.35 -1.57 -79.07
CA ASN A 54 -29.89 -2.15 -80.34
C ASN A 54 -30.85 -3.19 -80.95
N THR A 55 -31.99 -3.49 -80.31
CA THR A 55 -32.95 -4.48 -80.82
C THR A 55 -33.82 -3.87 -81.92
N VAL A 56 -33.58 -4.23 -83.18
CA VAL A 56 -34.39 -3.83 -84.34
C VAL A 56 -35.40 -4.94 -84.69
N ILE A 57 -36.70 -4.66 -84.62
CA ILE A 57 -37.77 -5.65 -84.85
C ILE A 57 -38.42 -5.42 -86.23
N GLY A 58 -38.42 -6.45 -87.09
CA GLY A 58 -38.98 -6.41 -88.43
C GLY A 58 -40.46 -6.84 -88.55
N VAL A 59 -41.17 -6.21 -89.50
CA VAL A 59 -42.51 -6.48 -90.07
C VAL A 59 -43.72 -6.37 -89.11
N ARG A 60 -43.76 -5.35 -88.26
CA ARG A 60 -44.87 -4.93 -87.36
C ARG A 60 -46.26 -5.55 -87.57
N ASN A 61 -46.83 -6.15 -86.52
CA ASN A 61 -48.28 -6.37 -86.39
C ASN A 61 -48.96 -5.06 -85.95
N TYR A 62 -50.06 -4.67 -86.59
CA TYR A 62 -50.81 -3.46 -86.22
C TYR A 62 -52.03 -3.73 -85.33
N VAL A 63 -52.36 -4.98 -85.01
CA VAL A 63 -53.52 -5.31 -84.16
C VAL A 63 -53.15 -5.22 -82.68
N LEU A 64 -53.81 -4.33 -81.94
CA LEU A 64 -53.60 -4.18 -80.50
C LEU A 64 -54.28 -5.32 -79.73
N ILE A 65 -53.59 -5.87 -78.74
CA ILE A 65 -54.02 -7.01 -77.91
C ILE A 65 -54.43 -8.21 -78.79
N GLY A 66 -53.70 -8.44 -79.88
CA GLY A 66 -54.01 -9.45 -80.89
C GLY A 66 -53.90 -10.90 -80.37
N ASP A 67 -53.25 -11.14 -79.24
CA ASP A 67 -53.16 -12.45 -78.59
C ASP A 67 -54.42 -12.84 -77.80
N ARG A 68 -55.32 -11.88 -77.54
CA ARG A 68 -56.58 -12.13 -76.84
C ARG A 68 -57.44 -13.16 -77.60
N GLU A 69 -57.94 -14.16 -76.88
CA GLU A 69 -58.83 -15.18 -77.44
C GLU A 69 -60.31 -14.79 -77.29
N PHE A 70 -61.08 -14.91 -78.37
CA PHE A 70 -62.53 -14.71 -78.40
C PHE A 70 -63.23 -16.04 -78.69
N THR A 71 -64.38 -16.28 -78.07
CA THR A 71 -65.22 -17.46 -78.34
C THR A 71 -66.63 -17.00 -78.67
N PHE A 72 -67.14 -17.39 -79.84
CA PHE A 72 -68.50 -17.12 -80.27
C PHE A 72 -69.25 -18.43 -80.50
N THR A 73 -70.51 -18.47 -80.08
CA THR A 73 -71.41 -19.63 -80.29
C THR A 73 -72.74 -19.15 -80.83
N ASN A 74 -73.13 -19.66 -81.99
CA ASN A 74 -74.44 -19.42 -82.60
C ASN A 74 -75.23 -20.73 -82.63
N THR A 75 -76.53 -20.66 -82.38
CA THR A 75 -77.40 -21.85 -82.40
C THR A 75 -78.00 -22.08 -83.78
N ASN A 76 -78.20 -21.03 -84.57
CA ASN A 76 -78.77 -21.10 -85.91
C ASN A 76 -77.85 -20.48 -86.96
N GLU A 77 -77.97 -20.97 -88.20
CA GLU A 77 -77.19 -20.50 -89.36
C GLU A 77 -77.59 -19.10 -89.85
N THR A 78 -78.55 -18.44 -89.20
CA THR A 78 -78.94 -17.04 -89.44
C THR A 78 -78.45 -16.09 -88.35
N ASP A 79 -77.90 -16.62 -87.25
CA ASP A 79 -77.43 -15.84 -86.11
C ASP A 79 -76.14 -15.09 -86.46
N ASN A 80 -75.90 -13.98 -85.76
CA ASN A 80 -74.73 -13.13 -85.96
C ASN A 80 -74.12 -12.73 -84.62
N LYS A 81 -72.82 -12.99 -84.45
CA LYS A 81 -72.01 -12.54 -83.33
C LYS A 81 -70.69 -11.98 -83.85
N GLY A 82 -70.06 -11.15 -83.03
CA GLY A 82 -68.75 -10.61 -83.33
C GLY A 82 -68.26 -9.70 -82.24
N ASP A 83 -67.02 -9.28 -82.38
CA ASP A 83 -66.37 -8.28 -81.54
C ASP A 83 -65.37 -7.50 -82.41
N THR A 84 -64.63 -6.56 -81.84
CA THR A 84 -63.70 -5.72 -82.57
C THR A 84 -62.40 -5.50 -81.81
N LEU A 85 -61.30 -5.40 -82.56
CA LEU A 85 -59.98 -5.02 -82.05
C LEU A 85 -59.55 -3.69 -82.64
N GLU A 86 -58.92 -2.87 -81.81
CA GLU A 86 -58.29 -1.62 -82.24
C GLU A 86 -57.01 -1.90 -83.03
N ILE A 87 -56.72 -1.00 -83.97
CA ILE A 87 -55.52 -1.05 -84.80
C ILE A 87 -54.61 0.11 -84.41
N SER A 88 -53.30 -0.13 -84.41
CA SER A 88 -52.25 0.88 -84.22
C SER A 88 -52.49 2.09 -85.12
N LYS A 89 -52.28 3.29 -84.57
CA LYS A 89 -52.47 4.55 -85.30
C LYS A 89 -51.54 4.67 -86.52
N ASP A 90 -50.40 3.99 -86.51
CA ASP A 90 -49.46 4.07 -87.63
C ASP A 90 -50.01 3.39 -88.90
N ALA A 91 -50.95 2.44 -88.74
CA ALA A 91 -51.66 1.82 -89.86
C ALA A 91 -52.39 2.84 -90.75
N TYR A 92 -52.79 4.00 -90.21
CA TYR A 92 -53.51 5.05 -90.94
C TYR A 92 -52.68 5.63 -92.08
N ASN A 93 -51.36 5.58 -91.95
CA ASN A 93 -50.41 5.94 -92.99
C ASN A 93 -49.86 4.70 -93.69
N ASP A 94 -49.48 3.68 -92.92
CA ASP A 94 -48.71 2.55 -93.44
C ASP A 94 -49.49 1.65 -94.40
N PHE A 95 -50.83 1.61 -94.30
CA PHE A 95 -51.70 0.79 -95.15
C PHE A 95 -52.05 1.44 -96.49
N ARG A 96 -51.99 2.77 -96.60
CA ARG A 96 -52.40 3.52 -97.79
C ARG A 96 -51.63 3.08 -99.03
N GLY A 97 -52.35 2.82 -100.12
CA GLY A 97 -51.77 2.39 -101.40
C GLY A 97 -51.17 0.98 -101.39
N LYS A 98 -51.36 0.20 -100.32
CA LYS A 98 -50.77 -1.15 -100.17
C LYS A 98 -51.85 -2.20 -100.00
N GLN A 99 -51.49 -3.44 -100.34
CA GLN A 99 -52.22 -4.59 -99.81
C GLN A 99 -51.84 -4.80 -98.35
N VAL A 100 -52.75 -5.36 -97.57
CA VAL A 100 -52.48 -5.87 -96.23
C VAL A 100 -52.78 -7.36 -96.18
N TYR A 101 -52.10 -8.08 -95.30
CA TYR A 101 -52.40 -9.48 -95.02
C TYR A 101 -53.12 -9.56 -93.68
N LEU A 102 -54.37 -10.05 -93.70
CA LEU A 102 -55.16 -10.30 -92.49
C LEU A 102 -55.00 -11.76 -92.11
N SER A 103 -54.69 -12.04 -90.85
CA SER A 103 -54.55 -13.41 -90.36
C SER A 103 -54.94 -13.59 -88.90
N PHE A 104 -55.41 -14.80 -88.57
CA PHE A 104 -55.88 -15.19 -87.25
C PHE A 104 -55.81 -16.71 -87.11
N ASP A 105 -55.78 -17.21 -85.87
CA ASP A 105 -55.91 -18.64 -85.58
C ASP A 105 -57.35 -18.93 -85.18
N ALA A 106 -57.94 -20.02 -85.69
CA ALA A 106 -59.27 -20.43 -85.27
C ALA A 106 -59.41 -21.93 -85.01
N GLU A 107 -60.19 -22.27 -83.98
CA GLU A 107 -60.68 -23.60 -83.64
C GLU A 107 -62.20 -23.60 -83.78
N THR A 108 -62.78 -24.66 -84.34
CA THR A 108 -64.22 -24.78 -84.55
C THR A 108 -64.80 -26.03 -83.91
N ILE A 109 -66.05 -25.95 -83.46
CA ILE A 109 -66.83 -27.08 -82.98
C ILE A 109 -68.19 -27.03 -83.69
N ASN A 110 -68.46 -28.04 -84.51
CA ASN A 110 -69.71 -28.19 -85.28
C ASN A 110 -70.06 -26.94 -86.11
N LEU A 111 -69.07 -26.24 -86.67
CA LEU A 111 -69.31 -25.04 -87.48
C LEU A 111 -70.10 -25.43 -88.74
N LYS A 112 -71.20 -24.72 -89.01
CA LYS A 112 -71.92 -24.78 -90.29
C LYS A 112 -72.15 -23.38 -90.83
N HIS A 113 -71.87 -23.18 -92.10
CA HIS A 113 -72.14 -21.90 -92.77
C HIS A 113 -73.56 -21.89 -93.31
N GLY A 114 -74.30 -20.83 -93.00
CA GLY A 114 -75.60 -20.57 -93.60
C GLY A 114 -75.51 -20.16 -95.06
N THR A 115 -76.69 -19.99 -95.67
CA THR A 115 -76.85 -19.70 -97.10
C THR A 115 -76.88 -18.21 -97.45
N ALA A 116 -76.85 -17.33 -96.44
CA ALA A 116 -76.86 -15.88 -96.66
C ALA A 116 -75.59 -15.44 -97.40
N SER A 117 -75.75 -14.52 -98.36
CA SER A 117 -74.65 -14.01 -99.18
C SER A 117 -73.56 -13.29 -98.38
N ASN A 118 -73.86 -12.85 -97.16
CA ASN A 118 -72.96 -12.19 -96.22
C ASN A 118 -72.45 -13.12 -95.10
N ASN A 119 -72.58 -14.44 -95.25
CA ASN A 119 -72.00 -15.41 -94.32
C ASN A 119 -70.51 -15.13 -94.10
N SER A 120 -70.10 -14.87 -92.86
CA SER A 120 -68.74 -14.43 -92.50
C SER A 120 -68.23 -15.18 -91.28
N VAL A 121 -67.14 -15.93 -91.41
CA VAL A 121 -66.45 -16.54 -90.26
C VAL A 121 -64.97 -16.21 -90.37
N GLY A 122 -64.50 -15.30 -89.52
CA GLY A 122 -63.10 -14.83 -89.52
C GLY A 122 -62.99 -13.36 -89.16
N ILE A 123 -62.09 -12.64 -89.82
CA ILE A 123 -61.85 -11.21 -89.58
C ILE A 123 -62.05 -10.33 -90.81
N GLU A 124 -62.41 -9.08 -90.60
CA GLU A 124 -62.66 -8.07 -91.62
C GLU A 124 -62.10 -6.72 -91.16
N LEU A 125 -61.25 -6.09 -91.98
CA LEU A 125 -60.72 -4.76 -91.70
C LEU A 125 -61.64 -3.71 -92.31
N ARG A 126 -62.27 -2.89 -91.46
CA ARG A 126 -63.07 -1.74 -91.87
C ARG A 126 -62.18 -0.51 -91.95
N VAL A 127 -62.17 0.16 -93.10
CA VAL A 127 -61.44 1.41 -93.35
C VAL A 127 -62.44 2.48 -93.78
N GLU A 128 -62.55 3.56 -93.00
CA GLU A 128 -63.31 4.75 -93.33
C GLU A 128 -62.34 5.87 -93.72
N TYR A 129 -62.48 6.41 -94.92
CA TYR A 129 -61.63 7.47 -95.46
C TYR A 129 -62.16 8.86 -95.08
N ALA A 130 -61.30 9.86 -95.11
CA ALA A 130 -61.66 11.25 -94.80
C ALA A 130 -62.71 11.83 -95.77
N ASP A 131 -62.80 11.31 -97.00
CA ASP A 131 -63.82 11.69 -97.99
C ASP A 131 -65.22 11.09 -97.72
N GLY A 132 -65.37 10.31 -96.63
CA GLY A 132 -66.61 9.67 -96.22
C GLY A 132 -66.83 8.28 -96.82
N LYS A 133 -65.97 7.80 -97.72
CA LYS A 133 -66.05 6.43 -98.25
C LYS A 133 -65.68 5.41 -97.17
N THR A 134 -66.37 4.27 -97.16
CA THR A 134 -65.99 3.10 -96.34
C THR A 134 -65.66 1.92 -97.26
N SER A 135 -64.59 1.20 -96.93
CA SER A 135 -64.19 -0.05 -97.57
C SER A 135 -63.95 -1.14 -96.54
N TRP A 136 -64.21 -2.39 -96.94
CA TRP A 136 -64.04 -3.58 -96.12
C TRP A 136 -63.05 -4.51 -96.81
N PHE A 137 -62.13 -5.08 -96.04
CA PHE A 137 -61.10 -5.99 -96.51
C PHE A 137 -61.18 -7.29 -95.72
N GLU A 138 -61.52 -8.38 -96.40
CA GLU A 138 -62.10 -9.55 -95.75
C GLU A 138 -61.15 -10.75 -95.73
N ALA A 139 -61.05 -11.38 -94.55
CA ALA A 139 -60.55 -12.73 -94.36
C ALA A 139 -61.61 -13.62 -93.70
N CYS A 140 -62.88 -13.42 -94.07
CA CYS A 140 -64.04 -14.11 -93.50
C CYS A 140 -65.02 -14.69 -94.54
N TYR A 141 -65.00 -14.22 -95.80
CA TYR A 141 -65.87 -14.73 -96.87
C TYR A 141 -65.34 -15.97 -97.60
N GLY A 142 -66.25 -16.67 -98.29
CA GLY A 142 -65.91 -17.85 -99.08
C GLY A 142 -65.53 -19.06 -98.22
N LYS A 143 -66.09 -19.14 -97.00
CA LYS A 143 -65.85 -20.22 -96.03
C LYS A 143 -64.35 -20.44 -95.76
N VAL A 144 -63.62 -19.36 -95.44
CA VAL A 144 -62.16 -19.40 -95.15
C VAL A 144 -61.85 -20.39 -94.05
N VAL A 145 -62.67 -20.36 -93.00
CA VAL A 145 -62.69 -21.37 -91.95
C VAL A 145 -63.62 -22.50 -92.42
N PRO A 146 -63.16 -23.74 -92.52
CA PRO A 146 -63.98 -24.85 -93.02
C PRO A 146 -65.04 -25.31 -92.00
N GLU A 147 -66.12 -25.91 -92.49
CA GLU A 147 -67.16 -26.52 -91.67
C GLU A 147 -66.62 -27.65 -90.78
N GLY A 148 -67.41 -27.99 -89.76
CA GLY A 148 -67.14 -29.09 -88.84
C GLY A 148 -66.32 -28.69 -87.62
N THR A 149 -65.67 -29.70 -87.04
CA THR A 149 -64.88 -29.58 -85.81
C THR A 149 -63.41 -29.66 -86.16
N ASN A 150 -62.70 -28.53 -86.03
CA ASN A 150 -61.31 -28.38 -86.46
C ASN A 150 -60.48 -27.81 -85.32
N ARG A 151 -59.28 -28.36 -85.09
CA ARG A 151 -58.29 -27.79 -84.15
C ARG A 151 -57.80 -26.43 -84.65
N TYR A 152 -57.17 -25.66 -83.76
CA TYR A 152 -56.52 -24.40 -84.09
C TYR A 152 -55.66 -24.50 -85.35
N LYS A 153 -55.96 -23.64 -86.32
CA LYS A 153 -55.18 -23.46 -87.55
C LYS A 153 -55.13 -21.98 -87.89
N ARG A 154 -54.02 -21.57 -88.51
CA ARG A 154 -53.84 -20.22 -89.07
C ARG A 154 -54.69 -20.06 -90.33
N TYR A 155 -55.53 -19.05 -90.35
CA TYR A 155 -56.29 -18.60 -91.52
C TYR A 155 -55.90 -17.17 -91.86
N GLY A 156 -56.07 -16.79 -93.11
CA GLY A 156 -55.79 -15.43 -93.54
C GLY A 156 -55.98 -15.24 -95.03
N ARG A 157 -56.04 -13.97 -95.44
CA ARG A 157 -56.15 -13.56 -96.83
C ARG A 157 -55.37 -12.25 -97.05
N VAL A 158 -54.84 -12.11 -98.24
CA VAL A 158 -54.37 -10.82 -98.75
C VAL A 158 -55.57 -9.98 -99.18
N SER A 159 -55.55 -8.70 -98.82
CA SER A 159 -56.58 -7.74 -99.20
C SER A 159 -56.42 -7.27 -100.66
N GLN A 160 -57.47 -6.63 -101.18
CA GLN A 160 -57.29 -5.67 -102.28
C GLN A 160 -56.43 -4.49 -101.81
N ILE A 161 -55.89 -3.71 -102.76
CA ILE A 161 -55.13 -2.50 -102.43
C ILE A 161 -56.04 -1.54 -101.64
N ILE A 162 -55.59 -1.14 -100.45
CA ILE A 162 -56.22 -0.05 -99.69
C ILE A 162 -55.93 1.24 -100.45
N GLU A 163 -56.96 2.05 -100.70
CA GLU A 163 -56.80 3.28 -101.49
C GLU A 163 -55.76 4.19 -100.85
N ASP A 164 -54.96 4.84 -101.70
CA ASP A 164 -54.05 5.88 -101.23
C ASP A 164 -54.82 7.18 -100.96
N LYS A 165 -55.59 7.14 -99.88
CA LYS A 165 -56.40 8.24 -99.37
C LYS A 165 -56.19 8.38 -97.88
N GLU A 166 -56.38 9.59 -97.38
CA GLU A 166 -56.35 9.82 -95.95
C GLU A 166 -57.43 8.96 -95.25
N ILE A 167 -57.00 8.18 -94.27
CA ILE A 167 -57.86 7.29 -93.51
C ILE A 167 -58.30 8.02 -92.24
N LYS A 168 -59.62 8.09 -92.02
CA LYS A 168 -60.24 8.69 -90.84
C LYS A 168 -60.35 7.69 -89.69
N TYR A 169 -60.58 6.42 -90.00
CA TYR A 169 -60.82 5.40 -89.00
C TYR A 169 -60.53 3.99 -89.54
N ILE A 170 -59.86 3.16 -88.73
CA ILE A 170 -59.58 1.75 -89.03
C ILE A 170 -59.98 0.91 -87.81
N ARG A 171 -60.64 -0.23 -88.04
CA ARG A 171 -60.91 -1.23 -87.00
C ARG A 171 -60.93 -2.64 -87.58
N LEU A 172 -60.44 -3.62 -86.82
CA LEU A 172 -60.58 -5.03 -87.17
C LEU A 172 -61.84 -5.60 -86.53
N GLN A 173 -62.74 -6.13 -87.36
CA GLN A 173 -63.94 -6.81 -86.93
C GLN A 173 -63.71 -8.31 -86.92
N ILE A 174 -64.19 -8.99 -85.88
CA ILE A 174 -64.14 -10.45 -85.72
C ILE A 174 -65.58 -10.94 -85.84
N LEU A 175 -65.85 -11.87 -86.75
CA LEU A 175 -67.20 -12.17 -87.19
C LEU A 175 -67.51 -13.67 -87.13
N LEU A 176 -68.67 -13.99 -86.55
CA LEU A 176 -69.42 -15.23 -86.71
C LEU A 176 -70.84 -14.87 -87.20
N ARG A 177 -70.97 -14.62 -88.50
CA ARG A 177 -72.17 -14.09 -89.15
C ARG A 177 -72.82 -15.13 -90.05
N SER A 178 -74.11 -15.34 -89.88
CA SER A 178 -74.94 -16.31 -90.62
C SER A 178 -74.31 -17.71 -90.64
N ALA A 179 -73.88 -18.18 -89.46
CA ALA A 179 -73.27 -19.48 -89.26
C ALA A 179 -73.65 -20.00 -87.87
N SER A 180 -73.76 -21.32 -87.70
CA SER A 180 -74.00 -21.99 -86.40
C SER A 180 -72.77 -22.72 -85.90
N GLY A 181 -72.77 -23.13 -84.64
CA GLY A 181 -71.64 -23.80 -83.98
C GLY A 181 -70.80 -22.82 -83.15
N THR A 182 -69.68 -23.33 -82.62
CA THR A 182 -68.74 -22.54 -81.81
C THR A 182 -67.45 -22.30 -82.58
N VAL A 183 -66.95 -21.06 -82.55
CA VAL A 183 -65.65 -20.69 -83.11
C VAL A 183 -64.86 -19.91 -82.07
N LYS A 184 -63.64 -20.38 -81.80
CA LYS A 184 -62.65 -19.65 -81.01
C LYS A 184 -61.62 -19.02 -81.93
N MET A 185 -61.24 -17.77 -81.70
CA MET A 185 -60.29 -17.05 -82.54
C MET A 185 -59.27 -16.30 -81.67
N LYS A 186 -57.98 -16.35 -82.05
CA LYS A 186 -56.89 -15.62 -81.39
C LYS A 186 -55.74 -15.31 -82.35
N ASN A 187 -54.67 -14.70 -81.84
CA ASN A 187 -53.45 -14.38 -82.59
C ASN A 187 -53.73 -13.51 -83.82
N PHE A 188 -54.60 -12.52 -83.67
CA PHE A 188 -55.00 -11.62 -84.74
C PHE A 188 -53.83 -10.75 -85.18
N GLN A 189 -53.62 -10.68 -86.50
CA GLN A 189 -52.54 -9.92 -87.09
C GLN A 189 -52.95 -9.33 -88.42
N VAL A 190 -52.62 -8.05 -88.59
CA VAL A 190 -52.70 -7.34 -89.85
C VAL A 190 -51.33 -6.77 -90.13
N GLU A 191 -50.79 -7.07 -91.31
CA GLU A 191 -49.46 -6.64 -91.76
C GLU A 191 -49.58 -5.88 -93.07
N ALA A 192 -48.78 -4.83 -93.24
CA ALA A 192 -48.63 -4.20 -94.55
C ALA A 192 -47.84 -5.13 -95.48
N GLY A 193 -48.43 -5.46 -96.63
CA GLY A 193 -47.86 -6.39 -97.61
C GLY A 193 -48.82 -7.54 -97.96
N ASN A 194 -48.33 -8.44 -98.83
CA ASN A 194 -49.13 -9.54 -99.38
C ASN A 194 -48.66 -10.94 -98.93
N LYS A 195 -47.69 -11.01 -98.02
CA LYS A 195 -47.18 -12.26 -97.45
C LYS A 195 -47.33 -12.22 -95.93
N PRO A 196 -47.85 -13.29 -95.29
CA PRO A 196 -47.95 -13.37 -93.84
C PRO A 196 -46.60 -13.63 -93.18
N SER A 197 -46.42 -13.15 -91.95
CA SER A 197 -45.43 -13.65 -91.00
C SER A 197 -46.07 -14.55 -89.93
N SER A 198 -45.24 -15.20 -89.11
CA SER A 198 -45.71 -15.81 -87.86
C SER A 198 -46.25 -14.74 -86.91
N PHE A 199 -47.15 -15.15 -86.01
CA PHE A 199 -47.76 -14.25 -85.03
C PHE A 199 -46.73 -13.54 -84.14
N LYS A 200 -46.95 -12.24 -83.93
CA LYS A 200 -46.27 -11.39 -82.94
C LYS A 200 -47.22 -10.32 -82.43
N LEU A 201 -47.01 -9.85 -81.21
CA LEU A 201 -47.74 -8.71 -80.65
C LEU A 201 -47.46 -7.43 -81.43
N ALA A 202 -48.41 -6.49 -81.41
CA ALA A 202 -48.14 -5.14 -81.90
C ALA A 202 -47.04 -4.49 -81.07
N ASN A 203 -46.28 -3.58 -81.69
CA ASN A 203 -45.15 -2.92 -81.03
C ASN A 203 -45.59 -2.18 -79.75
N GLU A 204 -46.83 -1.68 -79.75
CA GLU A 204 -47.47 -0.98 -78.63
C GLU A 204 -47.79 -1.88 -77.44
N ASP A 205 -47.97 -3.18 -77.66
CA ASP A 205 -48.24 -4.16 -76.60
C ASP A 205 -46.94 -4.81 -76.08
N GLN A 206 -45.78 -4.40 -76.60
CA GLN A 206 -44.47 -4.80 -76.10
C GLN A 206 -43.99 -3.82 -75.02
N VAL A 207 -43.13 -4.28 -74.10
CA VAL A 207 -42.48 -3.38 -73.14
C VAL A 207 -41.69 -2.33 -73.92
N THR A 208 -42.08 -1.07 -73.79
CA THR A 208 -41.46 0.02 -74.56
C THR A 208 -40.05 0.28 -74.05
N GLY A 209 -39.14 0.70 -74.94
CA GLY A 209 -37.81 1.17 -74.54
C GLY A 209 -37.87 2.33 -73.53
N THR A 210 -38.96 3.11 -73.55
CA THR A 210 -39.22 4.18 -72.58
C THR A 210 -39.50 3.65 -71.18
N ASP A 211 -40.36 2.64 -71.02
CA ASP A 211 -40.64 2.02 -69.71
C ASP A 211 -39.40 1.32 -69.14
N PHE A 212 -38.66 0.62 -70.00
CA PHE A 212 -37.39 0.01 -69.63
C PHE A 212 -36.37 1.05 -69.17
N THR A 213 -36.25 2.17 -69.91
CA THR A 213 -35.35 3.28 -69.55
C THR A 213 -35.75 3.93 -68.24
N LYS A 214 -37.06 4.15 -68.00
CA LYS A 214 -37.54 4.74 -66.74
C LYS A 214 -37.17 3.87 -65.54
N LYS A 215 -37.45 2.56 -65.61
CA LYS A 215 -37.06 1.61 -64.55
C LYS A 215 -35.55 1.55 -64.35
N THR A 216 -34.79 1.61 -65.44
CA THR A 216 -33.32 1.67 -65.39
C THR A 216 -32.84 2.88 -64.61
N VAL A 217 -33.39 4.08 -64.86
CA VAL A 217 -33.04 5.31 -64.13
C VAL A 217 -33.42 5.22 -62.64
N GLU A 218 -34.59 4.65 -62.31
CA GLU A 218 -35.01 4.45 -60.92
C GLU A 218 -34.06 3.50 -60.15
N ILE A 219 -33.60 2.43 -60.79
CA ILE A 219 -32.61 1.49 -60.23
C ILE A 219 -31.25 2.19 -60.08
N GLU A 220 -30.78 2.94 -61.09
CA GLU A 220 -29.52 3.70 -60.99
C GLU A 220 -29.53 4.69 -59.82
N ASN A 221 -30.64 5.39 -59.60
CA ASN A 221 -30.77 6.32 -58.49
C ASN A 221 -30.78 5.60 -57.13
N SER A 222 -31.42 4.43 -57.05
CA SER A 222 -31.39 3.59 -55.85
C SER A 222 -29.96 3.11 -55.54
N ILE A 223 -29.21 2.67 -56.56
CA ILE A 223 -27.81 2.26 -56.43
C ILE A 223 -26.92 3.42 -55.93
N LYS A 224 -27.12 4.64 -56.45
CA LYS A 224 -26.40 5.83 -55.95
C LYS A 224 -26.66 6.06 -54.46
N GLY A 225 -27.92 5.91 -54.01
CA GLY A 225 -28.29 6.03 -52.59
C GLY A 225 -27.60 4.97 -51.72
N VAL A 226 -27.54 3.71 -52.19
CA VAL A 226 -26.80 2.63 -51.51
C VAL A 226 -25.32 2.97 -51.39
N ASN A 227 -24.68 3.44 -52.47
CA ASN A 227 -23.26 3.80 -52.46
C ASN A 227 -22.93 4.93 -51.48
N ILE A 228 -23.78 5.96 -51.39
CA ILE A 228 -23.63 7.04 -50.41
C ILE A 228 -23.72 6.49 -48.98
N THR A 229 -24.74 5.66 -48.72
CA THR A 229 -24.96 5.06 -47.40
C THR A 229 -23.78 4.18 -46.98
N VAL A 230 -23.28 3.34 -47.89
CA VAL A 230 -22.10 2.50 -47.68
C VAL A 230 -20.86 3.35 -47.37
N SER A 231 -20.64 4.43 -48.13
CA SER A 231 -19.49 5.33 -47.90
C SER A 231 -19.56 6.00 -46.52
N ASN A 232 -20.75 6.39 -46.07
CA ASN A 232 -20.95 6.95 -44.72
C ASN A 232 -20.65 5.90 -43.63
N ILE A 233 -21.10 4.65 -43.82
CA ILE A 233 -20.82 3.54 -42.90
C ILE A 233 -19.31 3.28 -42.82
N GLN A 234 -18.58 3.28 -43.94
CA GLN A 234 -17.13 3.11 -43.95
C GLN A 234 -16.41 4.24 -43.19
N ASN A 235 -16.86 5.49 -43.35
CA ASN A 235 -16.29 6.61 -42.60
C ASN A 235 -16.51 6.48 -41.08
N GLU A 236 -17.73 6.12 -40.65
CA GLU A 236 -18.02 5.93 -39.22
C GLU A 236 -17.29 4.71 -38.64
N GLN A 237 -17.13 3.62 -39.41
CA GLN A 237 -16.27 2.50 -39.04
C GLN A 237 -14.83 2.94 -38.79
N GLY A 238 -14.25 3.75 -39.69
CA GLY A 238 -12.90 4.28 -39.53
C GLY A 238 -12.72 5.05 -38.22
N LYS A 239 -13.68 5.92 -37.87
CA LYS A 239 -13.69 6.65 -36.59
C LYS A 239 -13.79 5.73 -35.39
N LEU A 240 -14.62 4.68 -35.47
CA LEU A 240 -14.80 3.73 -34.37
C LEU A 240 -13.55 2.87 -34.16
N THR A 241 -12.90 2.43 -35.24
CA THR A 241 -11.60 1.74 -35.20
C THR A 241 -10.55 2.60 -34.48
N GLU A 242 -10.44 3.89 -34.83
CA GLU A 242 -9.49 4.80 -34.17
C GLU A 242 -9.75 4.91 -32.65
N ARG A 243 -11.04 5.01 -32.26
CA ARG A 243 -11.43 5.06 -30.85
C ARG A 243 -11.09 3.77 -30.10
N VAL A 244 -11.33 2.62 -30.71
CA VAL A 244 -11.01 1.30 -30.11
C VAL A 244 -9.50 1.17 -29.94
N THR A 245 -8.69 1.53 -30.94
CA THR A 245 -7.22 1.51 -30.85
C THR A 245 -6.71 2.42 -29.73
N LYS A 246 -7.23 3.66 -29.60
CA LYS A 246 -6.89 4.55 -28.48
C LYS A 246 -7.27 3.97 -27.11
N SER A 247 -8.41 3.27 -27.04
CA SER A 247 -8.84 2.58 -25.83
C SER A 247 -7.90 1.43 -25.45
N GLU A 248 -7.44 0.64 -26.43
CA GLU A 248 -6.45 -0.42 -26.22
C GLU A 248 -5.12 0.13 -25.71
N GLN A 249 -4.62 1.21 -26.31
CA GLN A 249 -3.40 1.89 -25.85
C GLN A 249 -3.52 2.41 -24.42
N THR A 250 -4.68 2.99 -24.06
CA THR A 250 -4.96 3.47 -22.71
C THR A 250 -4.98 2.32 -21.70
N ALA A 251 -5.64 1.20 -22.06
CA ALA A 251 -5.67 0.00 -21.23
C ALA A 251 -4.27 -0.58 -20.99
N ASP A 252 -3.41 -0.60 -22.02
CA ASP A 252 -2.01 -1.03 -21.88
C ASP A 252 -1.21 -0.08 -20.96
N GLY A 253 -1.44 1.23 -21.04
CA GLY A 253 -0.84 2.21 -20.12
C GLY A 253 -1.26 2.02 -18.65
N PHE A 254 -2.54 1.70 -18.40
CA PHE A 254 -3.00 1.35 -17.06
C PHE A 254 -2.37 0.06 -16.54
N LYS A 255 -2.24 -0.97 -17.40
CA LYS A 255 -1.56 -2.22 -17.04
C LYS A 255 -0.13 -1.96 -16.55
N THR A 256 0.67 -1.19 -17.30
CA THR A 256 2.04 -0.83 -16.90
C THR A 256 2.08 -0.07 -15.58
N SER A 257 1.15 0.86 -15.38
CA SER A 257 1.06 1.64 -14.14
C SER A 257 0.77 0.75 -12.92
N ILE A 258 -0.12 -0.23 -13.07
CA ILE A 258 -0.45 -1.21 -12.02
C ILE A 258 0.76 -2.11 -11.72
N GLU A 259 1.45 -2.63 -12.74
CA GLU A 259 2.65 -3.45 -12.54
C GLU A 259 3.73 -2.67 -11.73
N LEU A 260 3.91 -1.38 -12.03
CA LEU A 260 4.80 -0.50 -11.27
C LEU A 260 4.34 -0.28 -9.83
N LEU A 261 3.04 -0.08 -9.61
CA LEU A 261 2.47 0.07 -8.27
C LEU A 261 2.63 -1.20 -7.44
N THR A 262 2.38 -2.38 -8.00
CA THR A 262 2.58 -3.68 -7.33
C THR A 262 4.04 -3.89 -6.92
N LYS A 263 4.99 -3.49 -7.79
CA LYS A 263 6.42 -3.54 -7.45
C LYS A 263 6.76 -2.61 -6.29
N LYS A 264 6.27 -1.35 -6.31
CA LYS A 264 6.48 -0.40 -5.21
C LYS A 264 5.85 -0.88 -3.89
N ASP A 265 4.67 -1.49 -3.96
CA ASP A 265 3.98 -2.07 -2.79
C ASP A 265 4.82 -3.17 -2.13
N THR A 266 5.44 -4.03 -2.95
CA THR A 266 6.38 -5.06 -2.47
C THR A 266 7.63 -4.43 -1.83
N GLU A 267 8.22 -3.40 -2.45
CA GLU A 267 9.36 -2.67 -1.89
C GLU A 267 9.02 -1.99 -0.54
N ILE A 268 7.82 -1.40 -0.43
CA ILE A 268 7.32 -0.79 0.80
C ILE A 268 7.16 -1.85 1.89
N SER A 269 6.56 -3.00 1.57
CA SER A 269 6.37 -4.10 2.53
C SER A 269 7.70 -4.62 3.06
N ASN A 270 8.72 -4.76 2.21
CA ASN A 270 10.05 -5.16 2.64
C ASN A 270 10.73 -4.13 3.57
N LYS A 271 10.60 -2.83 3.25
CA LYS A 271 11.09 -1.76 4.13
C LYS A 271 10.35 -1.76 5.47
N LEU A 272 9.04 -1.99 5.47
CA LEU A 272 8.23 -2.07 6.69
C LEU A 272 8.70 -3.22 7.59
N ASN A 273 8.95 -4.40 7.04
CA ASN A 273 9.50 -5.54 7.80
C ASN A 273 10.85 -5.20 8.45
N THR A 274 11.70 -4.42 7.77
CA THR A 274 12.99 -3.97 8.32
C THR A 274 12.80 -2.98 9.47
N VAL A 275 11.85 -2.05 9.33
CA VAL A 275 11.48 -1.11 10.40
C VAL A 275 10.94 -1.89 11.61
N GLU A 276 10.05 -2.85 11.40
CA GLU A 276 9.50 -3.71 12.46
C GLU A 276 10.62 -4.44 13.21
N SER A 277 11.55 -5.08 12.50
CA SER A 277 12.72 -5.73 13.11
C SER A 277 13.60 -4.76 13.90
N THR A 278 13.82 -3.54 13.38
CA THR A 278 14.60 -2.49 14.07
C THR A 278 13.91 -2.02 15.34
N VAL A 279 12.58 -1.87 15.31
CA VAL A 279 11.77 -1.50 16.47
C VAL A 279 11.83 -2.58 17.54
N GLU A 280 11.71 -3.86 17.18
CA GLU A 280 11.84 -4.95 18.13
C GLU A 280 13.24 -5.03 18.76
N GLY A 281 14.30 -4.81 17.97
CA GLY A 281 15.66 -4.66 18.48
C GLY A 281 15.80 -3.50 19.46
N THR A 282 15.23 -2.34 19.14
CA THR A 282 15.25 -1.14 20.00
C THR A 282 14.49 -1.37 21.30
N LYS A 283 13.32 -2.02 21.26
CA LYS A 283 12.56 -2.41 22.47
C LYS A 283 13.40 -3.25 23.40
N LYS A 284 14.12 -4.24 22.87
CA LYS A 284 15.02 -5.10 23.65
C LYS A 284 16.13 -4.29 24.32
N THR A 285 16.82 -3.42 23.57
CA THR A 285 17.84 -2.53 24.14
C THR A 285 17.29 -1.63 25.25
N ILE A 286 16.07 -1.10 25.10
CA ILE A 286 15.42 -0.30 26.14
C ILE A 286 15.16 -1.15 27.40
N SER A 287 14.69 -2.39 27.25
CA SER A 287 14.50 -3.31 28.38
C SER A 287 15.80 -3.61 29.11
N ASP A 288 16.90 -3.84 28.38
CA ASP A 288 18.23 -4.07 28.96
C ASP A 288 18.69 -2.82 29.75
N ILE A 289 18.53 -1.61 29.19
CA ILE A 289 18.84 -0.34 29.87
C ILE A 289 18.02 -0.16 31.15
N GLN A 290 16.73 -0.53 31.14
CA GLN A 290 15.87 -0.45 32.32
C GLN A 290 16.34 -1.39 33.44
N SER A 291 16.82 -2.59 33.07
CA SER A 291 17.42 -3.54 34.00
C SER A 291 18.69 -2.96 34.63
N ASP A 292 19.63 -2.51 33.80
CA ASP A 292 20.88 -1.89 34.25
C ASP A 292 20.62 -0.68 35.17
N THR A 293 19.65 0.17 34.80
CA THR A 293 19.24 1.32 35.62
C THR A 293 18.75 0.88 37.00
N THR A 294 18.04 -0.24 37.09
CA THR A 294 17.56 -0.79 38.37
C THR A 294 18.72 -1.31 39.22
N SER A 295 19.65 -2.05 38.62
CA SER A 295 20.86 -2.52 39.29
C SER A 295 21.71 -1.35 39.81
N LEU A 296 21.91 -0.31 39.01
CA LEU A 296 22.65 0.89 39.43
C LEU A 296 21.97 1.63 40.59
N LYS A 297 20.63 1.71 40.62
CA LYS A 297 19.89 2.27 41.77
C LYS A 297 20.12 1.47 43.05
N GLN A 298 20.15 0.14 42.93
CA GLN A 298 20.45 -0.74 44.06
C GLN A 298 21.88 -0.51 44.57
N THR A 299 22.89 -0.57 43.69
CA THR A 299 24.29 -0.31 44.05
C THR A 299 24.46 1.07 44.68
N THR A 300 23.80 2.10 44.14
CA THR A 300 23.84 3.45 44.72
C THR A 300 23.27 3.49 46.14
N THR A 301 22.23 2.71 46.41
CA THR A 301 21.62 2.60 47.75
C THR A 301 22.57 1.90 48.71
N GLU A 302 23.17 0.78 48.31
CA GLU A 302 24.17 0.05 49.10
C GLU A 302 25.38 0.95 49.43
N ILE A 303 25.88 1.74 48.47
CA ILE A 303 26.96 2.71 48.69
C ILE A 303 26.55 3.75 49.75
N LYS A 304 25.33 4.31 49.68
CA LYS A 304 24.85 5.27 50.68
C LYS A 304 24.78 4.67 52.08
N GLU A 305 24.31 3.43 52.21
CA GLU A 305 24.27 2.73 53.50
C GLU A 305 25.66 2.49 54.07
N GLN A 306 26.60 2.02 53.25
CA GLN A 306 27.98 1.79 53.69
C GLN A 306 28.68 3.11 54.06
N ALA A 307 28.46 4.19 53.32
CA ALA A 307 28.96 5.51 53.67
C ALA A 307 28.43 5.98 55.04
N GLY A 308 27.15 5.73 55.33
CA GLY A 308 26.56 5.99 56.65
C GLY A 308 27.26 5.24 57.78
N LYS A 309 27.46 3.91 57.61
CA LYS A 309 28.18 3.07 58.60
C LYS A 309 29.62 3.53 58.84
N ILE A 310 30.32 3.94 57.78
CA ILE A 310 31.69 4.48 57.89
C ILE A 310 31.68 5.78 58.69
N SER A 311 30.73 6.67 58.43
CA SER A 311 30.59 7.93 59.17
C SER A 311 30.38 7.71 60.66
N GLU A 312 29.51 6.77 61.06
CA GLU A 312 29.28 6.43 62.47
C GLU A 312 30.55 5.87 63.15
N LYS A 313 31.27 4.98 62.45
CA LYS A 313 32.52 4.40 62.95
C LYS A 313 33.59 5.47 63.13
N LEU A 314 33.68 6.44 62.22
CA LEU A 314 34.64 7.55 62.31
C LEU A 314 34.37 8.41 63.56
N THR A 315 33.11 8.81 63.80
CA THR A 315 32.72 9.56 64.99
C THR A 315 33.08 8.83 66.29
N SER A 316 32.91 7.50 66.32
CA SER A 316 33.29 6.66 67.47
C SER A 316 34.81 6.66 67.73
N VAL A 317 35.62 6.58 66.67
CA VAL A 317 37.09 6.63 66.78
C VAL A 317 37.55 8.00 67.29
N GLU A 318 37.02 9.09 66.75
CA GLU A 318 37.34 10.45 67.17
C GLU A 318 37.06 10.67 68.66
N LYS A 319 35.89 10.19 69.14
CA LYS A 319 35.54 10.27 70.56
C LYS A 319 36.55 9.53 71.44
N ASN A 320 36.89 8.29 71.10
CA ASN A 320 37.84 7.48 71.87
C ASN A 320 39.25 8.09 71.94
N PHE A 321 39.66 8.82 70.90
CA PHE A 321 40.95 9.50 70.88
C PHE A 321 40.96 10.73 71.79
N ASN A 322 39.89 11.54 71.76
CA ASN A 322 39.80 12.79 72.52
C ASN A 322 39.71 12.60 74.05
N GLU A 323 39.36 11.41 74.54
CA GLU A 323 39.23 11.11 75.98
C GLU A 323 40.56 10.68 76.67
N GLN A 324 41.70 10.71 75.98
CA GLN A 324 43.01 10.31 76.54
C GLN A 324 43.81 11.49 77.10
N GLU A 325 44.22 11.41 78.38
CA GLU A 325 45.16 12.35 79.01
C GLU A 325 46.42 11.61 79.49
N ILE A 326 47.58 11.95 78.92
CA ILE A 326 48.86 11.28 79.17
C ILE A 326 49.88 12.31 79.71
N GLY A 327 50.29 12.16 80.96
CA GLY A 327 51.44 12.86 81.52
C GLY A 327 52.69 11.98 81.41
N VAL A 328 53.79 12.52 80.88
CA VAL A 328 55.03 11.76 80.66
C VAL A 328 56.08 12.04 81.76
N ARG A 329 55.96 13.17 82.46
CA ARG A 329 56.92 13.60 83.49
C ARG A 329 56.68 12.84 84.79
N ASN A 330 57.74 12.26 85.35
CA ASN A 330 57.75 11.84 86.75
C ASN A 330 57.84 13.07 87.65
N LEU A 331 56.87 13.25 88.53
CA LEU A 331 56.74 14.41 89.41
C LEU A 331 57.40 14.20 90.79
N ILE A 332 58.00 13.04 91.04
CA ILE A 332 58.64 12.72 92.32
C ILE A 332 60.11 12.39 92.07
N SER A 333 61.00 13.16 92.69
CA SER A 333 62.46 12.99 92.68
C SER A 333 62.92 11.85 93.60
N ASP A 334 64.16 11.39 93.43
CA ASP A 334 64.82 10.23 94.08
C ASP A 334 63.89 9.03 94.24
N THR A 335 63.38 8.53 93.11
CA THR A 335 62.41 7.42 93.06
C THR A 335 63.00 6.10 92.56
N LYS A 336 64.31 6.07 92.33
CA LYS A 336 64.99 4.90 91.74
C LYS A 336 64.97 3.69 92.68
N TYR A 337 65.12 3.89 93.99
CA TYR A 337 65.12 2.81 94.97
C TYR A 337 64.82 3.36 96.36
N TRP A 338 64.00 2.64 97.13
CA TRP A 338 63.75 2.89 98.53
C TRP A 338 63.35 1.60 99.23
N GLU A 339 63.65 1.50 100.52
CA GLU A 339 63.23 0.38 101.35
C GLU A 339 62.91 0.84 102.77
N THR A 340 62.02 0.10 103.43
CA THR A 340 61.70 0.33 104.84
C THR A 340 62.91 0.04 105.72
N THR A 341 63.24 0.96 106.63
CA THR A 341 64.35 0.83 107.58
C THR A 341 63.91 0.45 109.00
N GLN A 342 62.59 0.38 109.25
CA GLN A 342 62.02 0.15 110.58
C GLN A 342 60.84 -0.83 110.52
N ILE A 343 60.60 -1.52 111.63
CA ILE A 343 59.38 -2.31 111.89
C ILE A 343 58.56 -1.55 112.93
N SER A 344 57.29 -1.28 112.63
CA SER A 344 56.32 -0.65 113.52
C SER A 344 55.12 -1.56 113.69
N SER A 345 54.63 -1.75 114.91
CA SER A 345 53.45 -2.60 115.20
C SER A 345 53.53 -3.99 114.55
N ASN A 346 54.67 -4.66 114.71
CA ASN A 346 54.98 -5.99 114.15
C ASN A 346 55.03 -6.09 112.62
N SER A 347 55.14 -4.97 111.88
CA SER A 347 55.27 -5.03 110.41
C SER A 347 56.13 -3.90 109.84
N ALA A 348 56.66 -4.11 108.65
CA ALA A 348 57.42 -3.12 107.91
C ALA A 348 56.55 -1.88 107.62
N TYR A 349 57.06 -0.71 108.01
CA TYR A 349 56.42 0.56 107.77
C TYR A 349 57.48 1.59 107.36
N GLY A 350 57.13 2.48 106.44
CA GLY A 350 57.98 3.61 106.14
C GLY A 350 57.29 4.70 105.34
N VAL A 351 57.76 5.91 105.58
CA VAL A 351 57.44 7.08 104.75
C VAL A 351 58.43 7.08 103.58
N PHE A 352 57.94 6.85 102.37
CA PHE A 352 58.75 6.85 101.14
C PHE A 352 59.15 8.28 100.75
N LYS A 353 58.17 9.18 100.74
CA LYS A 353 58.37 10.61 100.46
C LYS A 353 57.51 11.45 101.37
N ASN A 354 58.03 12.60 101.78
CA ASN A 354 57.33 13.55 102.63
C ASN A 354 57.48 14.97 102.04
N ASN A 355 56.79 15.95 102.61
CA ASN A 355 56.83 17.35 102.18
C ASN A 355 56.36 17.57 100.73
N LEU A 356 55.36 16.81 100.30
CA LEU A 356 54.88 16.82 98.92
C LEU A 356 53.80 17.88 98.64
N ASN A 357 53.49 18.76 99.59
CA ASN A 357 52.45 19.78 99.42
C ASN A 357 52.68 20.64 98.17
N GLN A 358 53.93 20.98 97.86
CA GLN A 358 54.26 21.83 96.71
C GLN A 358 54.04 21.13 95.36
N ILE A 359 54.13 19.81 95.32
CA ILE A 359 53.83 19.02 94.11
C ILE A 359 52.32 18.73 94.06
N PHE A 360 51.71 18.41 95.20
CA PHE A 360 50.31 17.99 95.27
C PHE A 360 49.33 19.16 95.11
N ILE A 361 49.72 20.40 95.42
CA ILE A 361 48.91 21.59 95.14
C ILE A 361 48.66 21.76 93.64
N GLU A 362 49.65 21.50 92.80
CA GLU A 362 49.53 21.57 91.34
C GLU A 362 48.69 20.42 90.76
N LEU A 363 48.50 19.35 91.55
CA LEU A 363 47.72 18.17 91.17
C LEU A 363 46.34 18.15 91.84
N ALA A 364 46.03 19.11 92.71
CA ALA A 364 44.78 19.13 93.44
C ALA A 364 43.59 19.20 92.48
N GLY A 365 42.68 18.22 92.58
CA GLY A 365 41.54 18.10 91.68
C GLY A 365 41.83 17.35 90.38
N GLU A 366 43.09 17.02 90.09
CA GLU A 366 43.50 16.32 88.88
C GLU A 366 43.50 14.79 89.06
N ILE A 367 43.29 14.07 87.96
CA ILE A 367 43.56 12.63 87.89
C ILE A 367 45.06 12.46 87.68
N VAL A 368 45.65 11.59 88.49
CA VAL A 368 47.06 11.23 88.44
C VAL A 368 47.23 9.73 88.45
N THR A 369 48.33 9.25 87.89
CA THR A 369 48.72 7.85 87.91
C THR A 369 50.02 7.69 88.69
N PHE A 370 49.97 6.81 89.69
CA PHE A 370 51.12 6.28 90.38
C PHE A 370 51.53 4.95 89.73
N SER A 371 52.80 4.75 89.45
CA SER A 371 53.32 3.45 89.02
C SER A 371 54.67 3.16 89.64
N PHE A 372 54.91 1.93 90.09
CA PHE A 372 56.16 1.56 90.75
C PHE A 372 56.35 0.05 90.76
N ASP A 373 57.60 -0.40 90.91
CA ASP A 373 57.88 -1.80 91.19
C ASP A 373 57.97 -2.00 92.71
N VAL A 374 57.24 -2.97 93.24
CA VAL A 374 57.23 -3.30 94.66
C VAL A 374 57.59 -4.76 94.89
N LYS A 375 58.31 -5.04 95.97
CA LYS A 375 58.46 -6.37 96.55
C LYS A 375 58.57 -6.30 98.06
N ILE A 376 58.35 -7.42 98.75
CA ILE A 376 58.42 -7.51 100.20
C ILE A 376 59.30 -8.67 100.67
N THR A 377 59.74 -8.61 101.91
CA THR A 377 60.30 -9.77 102.63
C THR A 377 59.37 -10.13 103.76
N THR A 378 59.06 -11.42 103.90
CA THR A 378 58.20 -11.96 104.96
C THR A 378 58.92 -13.04 105.75
N THR A 379 58.58 -13.20 107.04
CA THR A 379 59.18 -14.23 107.91
C THR A 379 58.89 -15.66 107.44
N ASP A 380 57.75 -15.89 106.79
CA ASP A 380 57.30 -17.20 106.31
C ASP A 380 57.52 -17.41 104.80
N LYS A 381 58.15 -16.44 104.10
CA LYS A 381 58.39 -16.42 102.65
C LYS A 381 57.14 -16.53 101.78
N THR A 382 55.97 -16.20 102.30
CA THR A 382 54.73 -16.17 101.50
C THR A 382 54.38 -14.74 101.07
N ALA A 383 53.55 -14.64 100.02
CA ALA A 383 53.06 -13.36 99.54
C ALA A 383 52.29 -12.59 100.63
N GLY A 384 52.31 -11.27 100.54
CA GLY A 384 51.69 -10.37 101.50
C GLY A 384 50.97 -9.21 100.84
N ARG A 385 50.49 -8.29 101.67
CA ARG A 385 49.74 -7.11 101.26
C ARG A 385 50.48 -5.84 101.65
N VAL A 386 50.61 -4.94 100.68
CA VAL A 386 51.23 -3.63 100.85
C VAL A 386 50.16 -2.55 100.68
N GLN A 387 49.98 -1.75 101.72
CA GLN A 387 49.15 -0.56 101.67
C GLN A 387 50.00 0.61 101.17
N PHE A 388 49.50 1.34 100.17
CA PHE A 388 50.04 2.60 99.69
C PHE A 388 49.03 3.72 99.96
N TYR A 389 49.46 4.73 100.72
CA TYR A 389 48.57 5.77 101.21
C TYR A 389 49.38 7.02 101.60
N GLY A 390 48.68 8.09 101.96
CA GLY A 390 49.30 9.36 102.31
C GLY A 390 48.41 10.20 103.19
N GLU A 391 47.75 9.54 104.15
CA GLU A 391 46.64 10.11 104.94
C GLU A 391 47.01 10.33 106.42
N ASN A 392 48.15 9.81 106.88
CA ASN A 392 48.54 9.98 108.28
C ASN A 392 49.07 11.43 108.52
N GLY A 393 48.92 11.94 109.76
CA GLY A 393 49.47 13.24 110.16
C GLY A 393 48.66 14.45 109.69
N SER A 394 47.37 14.24 109.40
CA SER A 394 46.43 15.25 108.90
C SER A 394 46.98 16.08 107.72
N PRO A 395 47.35 15.44 106.60
CA PRO A 395 47.99 16.10 105.46
C PRO A 395 46.99 16.97 104.67
N LYS A 396 47.49 18.08 104.11
CA LYS A 396 46.72 19.04 103.31
C LYS A 396 46.19 18.45 102.01
N TYR A 397 46.89 17.48 101.42
CA TYR A 397 46.47 16.77 100.20
C TYR A 397 46.55 15.26 100.41
N THR A 398 45.54 14.55 99.95
CA THR A 398 45.44 13.08 100.04
C THR A 398 45.04 12.46 98.70
N PHE A 399 45.13 11.14 98.64
CA PHE A 399 44.52 10.32 97.61
C PHE A 399 43.91 9.10 98.30
N VAL A 400 42.96 8.45 97.65
CA VAL A 400 42.33 7.25 98.19
C VAL A 400 43.40 6.17 98.37
N ARG A 401 43.50 5.59 99.57
CA ARG A 401 44.45 4.50 99.84
C ARG A 401 44.25 3.33 98.89
N GLN A 402 45.36 2.69 98.48
CA GLN A 402 45.36 1.50 97.65
C GLN A 402 46.02 0.34 98.38
N ILE A 403 45.41 -0.85 98.31
CA ILE A 403 45.97 -2.09 98.83
C ILE A 403 46.41 -2.94 97.64
N PHE A 404 47.70 -3.26 97.59
CA PHE A 404 48.24 -4.23 96.64
C PHE A 404 48.35 -5.59 97.34
N THR A 405 47.72 -6.60 96.75
CA THR A 405 47.69 -7.97 97.28
C THR A 405 48.59 -8.88 96.45
N GLY A 406 49.04 -9.99 97.04
CA GLY A 406 49.88 -10.97 96.33
C GLY A 406 51.30 -10.47 96.05
N ILE A 407 51.80 -9.51 96.86
CA ILE A 407 53.16 -9.01 96.70
C ILE A 407 54.16 -10.03 97.22
N THR A 408 55.14 -10.41 96.40
CA THR A 408 56.14 -11.46 96.72
C THR A 408 57.52 -10.87 97.00
N ASP A 409 58.54 -11.74 97.12
CA ASP A 409 59.96 -11.39 97.24
C ASP A 409 60.64 -11.06 95.90
N GLU A 410 59.87 -11.06 94.80
CA GLU A 410 60.24 -10.63 93.46
C GLU A 410 59.57 -9.29 93.10
N PHE A 411 60.25 -8.46 92.31
CA PHE A 411 59.70 -7.15 91.92
C PHE A 411 58.49 -7.29 90.99
N GLN A 412 57.37 -6.69 91.38
CA GLN A 412 56.14 -6.62 90.59
C GLN A 412 55.79 -5.16 90.31
N ARG A 413 55.59 -4.82 89.02
CA ARG A 413 55.12 -3.49 88.61
C ARG A 413 53.63 -3.35 88.93
N VAL A 414 53.28 -2.32 89.67
CA VAL A 414 51.89 -1.94 89.95
C VAL A 414 51.60 -0.54 89.42
N THR A 415 50.32 -0.27 89.20
CA THR A 415 49.80 1.02 88.74
C THR A 415 48.52 1.33 89.48
N TYR A 416 48.33 2.60 89.80
CA TYR A 416 47.16 3.09 90.51
C TYR A 416 46.82 4.50 90.05
N THR A 417 45.61 4.69 89.53
CA THR A 417 45.10 6.00 89.12
C THR A 417 44.15 6.52 90.18
N ALA A 418 44.37 7.77 90.61
CA ALA A 418 43.61 8.39 91.67
C ALA A 418 43.43 9.88 91.41
N LYS A 419 42.50 10.49 92.14
CA LYS A 419 42.36 11.93 92.20
C LYS A 419 43.09 12.46 93.43
N ILE A 420 43.99 13.43 93.25
CA ILE A 420 44.55 14.16 94.41
C ILE A 420 43.48 15.10 94.93
N THR A 421 43.19 14.99 96.23
CA THR A 421 42.11 15.73 96.89
C THR A 421 42.70 16.63 97.96
N GLU A 422 42.41 17.93 97.91
CA GLU A 422 42.71 18.85 98.99
C GLU A 422 41.79 18.60 100.18
N GLN A 423 42.35 18.58 101.39
CA GLN A 423 41.65 18.49 102.65
C GLN A 423 41.67 19.88 103.31
N PRO A 424 40.58 20.67 103.24
CA PRO A 424 40.60 22.09 103.59
C PRO A 424 41.05 22.39 105.02
N ASN A 425 40.68 21.53 105.97
CA ASN A 425 40.89 21.70 107.40
C ASN A 425 42.22 21.13 107.91
N ASN A 426 43.01 20.51 107.04
CA ASN A 426 44.29 19.89 107.39
C ASN A 426 45.45 20.82 107.03
N THR A 427 46.52 20.82 107.83
CA THR A 427 47.73 21.63 107.58
C THR A 427 49.02 20.80 107.48
N GLY A 428 48.92 19.48 107.64
CA GLY A 428 50.05 18.56 107.61
C GLY A 428 50.67 18.43 106.21
N GLN A 429 51.87 17.84 106.19
CA GLN A 429 52.61 17.60 104.96
C GLN A 429 52.07 16.35 104.24
N ALA A 430 51.71 16.51 102.96
CA ALA A 430 51.41 15.40 102.07
C ALA A 430 52.63 14.48 101.96
N ARG A 431 52.36 13.18 101.97
CA ARG A 431 53.38 12.14 101.98
C ARG A 431 52.92 10.89 101.26
N LEU A 432 53.89 10.06 100.93
CA LEU A 432 53.72 8.74 100.36
C LEU A 432 54.24 7.72 101.37
N GLU A 433 53.36 6.83 101.80
CA GLU A 433 53.59 5.88 102.86
C GLU A 433 53.33 4.47 102.36
N PHE A 434 54.16 3.54 102.82
CA PHE A 434 53.99 2.12 102.61
C PHE A 434 53.93 1.40 103.94
N TRP A 435 52.94 0.51 104.06
CA TRP A 435 52.78 -0.34 105.23
C TRP A 435 52.49 -1.77 104.82
N GLY A 436 53.20 -2.72 105.42
CA GLY A 436 52.90 -4.13 105.30
C GLY A 436 51.72 -4.43 106.21
N ILE A 437 50.58 -4.79 105.65
CA ILE A 437 49.38 -5.05 106.47
C ILE A 437 49.56 -6.32 107.31
N ASP A 438 50.29 -7.30 106.76
CA ASP A 438 50.48 -8.59 107.41
C ASP A 438 51.69 -8.53 108.36
N ALA A 439 51.50 -8.90 109.63
CA ALA A 439 52.50 -8.88 110.72
C ALA A 439 53.73 -9.82 110.53
N LYS A 440 53.81 -10.45 109.36
CA LYS A 440 54.95 -11.24 108.88
C LYS A 440 55.89 -10.42 108.00
N THR A 441 55.49 -9.23 107.56
CA THR A 441 56.25 -8.41 106.61
C THR A 441 57.39 -7.72 107.34
N THR A 442 58.62 -8.07 107.00
CA THR A 442 59.82 -7.52 107.63
C THR A 442 60.48 -6.43 106.79
N LYS A 443 60.20 -6.37 105.47
CA LYS A 443 60.73 -5.34 104.58
C LYS A 443 59.79 -5.06 103.42
N ILE A 444 59.69 -3.80 102.99
CA ILE A 444 59.08 -3.38 101.72
C ILE A 444 60.15 -2.66 100.91
N ILE A 445 60.28 -3.01 99.64
CA ILE A 445 61.23 -2.41 98.72
C ILE A 445 60.45 -1.86 97.53
N ILE A 446 60.67 -0.58 97.24
CA ILE A 446 60.07 0.16 96.13
C ILE A 446 61.20 0.60 95.20
N ARG A 447 61.01 0.44 93.89
CA ARG A 447 61.88 1.04 92.89
C ARG A 447 61.06 1.57 91.73
N ASN A 448 61.69 2.40 90.90
CA ASN A 448 61.08 2.93 89.70
C ASN A 448 59.71 3.57 89.96
N PHE A 449 59.60 4.37 91.04
CA PHE A 449 58.35 5.04 91.38
C PHE A 449 58.12 6.26 90.50
N LYS A 450 56.93 6.35 89.91
CA LYS A 450 56.49 7.45 89.06
C LYS A 450 55.15 7.96 89.53
N LEU A 451 55.04 9.27 89.66
CA LEU A 451 53.77 9.99 89.69
C LEU A 451 53.69 10.82 88.43
N GLU A 452 52.61 10.67 87.66
CA GLU A 452 52.36 11.46 86.45
C GLU A 452 50.90 11.93 86.41
N LYS A 453 50.64 13.08 85.77
CA LYS A 453 49.28 13.56 85.52
C LYS A 453 48.61 12.66 84.47
N GLY A 454 47.30 12.52 84.52
CA GLY A 454 46.51 11.77 83.55
C GLY A 454 46.11 10.38 84.05
N ASN A 455 45.45 9.63 83.17
CA ASN A 455 44.76 8.39 83.52
C ASN A 455 45.45 7.12 82.98
N LYS A 456 46.61 7.27 82.33
CA LYS A 456 47.42 6.18 81.77
C LYS A 456 48.83 6.23 82.33
N ALA A 457 49.29 5.09 82.86
CA ALA A 457 50.69 4.95 83.25
C ALA A 457 51.61 4.92 82.02
N THR A 458 52.77 5.55 82.14
CA THR A 458 53.88 5.40 81.20
C THR A 458 55.08 4.75 81.88
N GLY A 459 56.10 4.37 81.09
CA GLY A 459 57.33 3.79 81.63
C GLY A 459 58.01 4.70 82.67
N TRP A 460 58.68 4.12 83.66
CA TRP A 460 59.41 4.92 84.64
C TRP A 460 60.54 5.71 83.98
N THR A 461 60.62 6.99 84.31
CA THR A 461 61.75 7.88 84.05
C THR A 461 62.10 8.58 85.36
N PRO A 462 63.39 8.93 85.60
CA PRO A 462 63.72 9.79 86.74
C PRO A 462 63.03 11.15 86.61
N ALA A 463 62.77 11.83 87.73
CA ALA A 463 62.23 13.18 87.67
C ALA A 463 63.26 14.11 86.99
N PRO A 464 62.85 15.15 86.25
CA PRO A 464 63.80 16.10 85.65
C PRO A 464 64.81 16.68 86.65
N GLU A 465 64.39 16.86 87.90
CA GLU A 465 65.22 17.34 89.01
C GLU A 465 66.34 16.37 89.38
N ASP A 466 66.17 15.06 89.16
CA ASP A 466 67.20 14.03 89.41
C ASP A 466 68.28 14.01 88.31
N GLN A 467 68.05 14.69 87.18
CA GLN A 467 68.91 14.64 86.01
C GLN A 467 69.92 15.79 85.91
N VAL A 468 69.97 16.70 86.90
CA VAL A 468 70.91 17.84 86.91
C VAL A 468 71.91 17.68 88.05
N THR A 469 73.17 17.41 87.72
CA THR A 469 74.26 17.46 88.71
C THR A 469 74.78 18.89 88.88
N THR A 470 75.20 19.26 90.11
CA THR A 470 75.73 20.61 90.41
C THR A 470 76.93 20.97 89.53
N ASP A 471 77.69 19.95 89.10
CA ASP A 471 78.83 20.09 88.18
C ASP A 471 78.40 20.48 86.76
N GLU A 472 77.30 19.90 86.24
CA GLU A 472 76.74 20.28 84.94
C GLU A 472 76.11 21.68 84.96
N PHE A 473 75.48 22.06 86.07
CA PHE A 473 74.96 23.41 86.25
C PHE A 473 76.11 24.42 86.27
N THR A 474 77.14 24.19 87.08
CA THR A 474 78.32 25.07 87.20
C THR A 474 79.07 25.21 85.87
N LYS A 475 79.19 24.11 85.09
CA LYS A 475 79.79 24.15 83.76
C LYS A 475 79.01 25.06 82.80
N LYS A 476 77.67 24.94 82.77
CA LYS A 476 76.84 25.82 81.92
C LYS A 476 76.88 27.28 82.39
N THR A 477 76.91 27.54 83.69
CA THR A 477 77.04 28.91 84.21
C THR A 477 78.39 29.52 83.82
N THR A 478 79.49 28.76 83.90
CA THR A 478 80.83 29.20 83.48
C THR A 478 80.92 29.46 81.97
N GLU A 479 80.24 28.63 81.15
CA GLU A 479 80.15 28.84 79.69
C GLU A 479 79.32 30.10 79.35
N ILE A 480 78.28 30.41 80.12
CA ILE A 480 77.50 31.64 79.98
C ILE A 480 78.33 32.87 80.40
N GLU A 481 79.06 32.82 81.51
CA GLU A 481 79.93 33.92 81.95
C GLU A 481 81.02 34.26 80.92
N LYS A 482 81.70 33.25 80.35
CA LYS A 482 82.65 33.43 79.24
C LYS A 482 82.01 34.06 78.00
N SER A 483 80.78 33.66 77.68
CA SER A 483 80.03 34.23 76.55
C SER A 483 79.69 35.71 76.80
N VAL A 484 79.33 36.06 78.04
CA VAL A 484 79.03 37.46 78.43
C VAL A 484 80.28 38.34 78.43
N GLU A 485 81.44 37.86 78.90
CA GLU A 485 82.73 38.58 78.79
C GLU A 485 83.17 38.79 77.32
N GLY A 486 82.88 37.83 76.45
CA GLY A 486 83.09 37.97 75.01
C GLY A 486 82.22 39.08 74.39
N VAL A 487 80.98 39.26 74.87
CA VAL A 487 80.08 40.31 74.40
C VAL A 487 80.50 41.69 74.93
N THR A 488 80.91 41.81 76.20
CA THR A 488 81.32 43.12 76.78
C THR A 488 82.65 43.64 76.21
N SER A 489 83.58 42.75 75.84
CA SER A 489 84.81 43.13 75.12
C SER A 489 84.55 43.58 73.68
N THR A 490 83.52 43.02 73.01
CA THR A 490 83.14 43.39 71.64
C THR A 490 82.39 44.74 71.56
N VAL A 491 81.83 45.23 72.68
CA VAL A 491 81.11 46.51 72.75
C VAL A 491 82.00 47.67 73.23
N SER A 492 83.24 47.39 73.67
CA SER A 492 84.18 48.40 74.21
C SER A 492 85.33 48.80 73.26
N THR A 493 85.35 48.25 72.04
CA THR A 493 86.20 48.66 70.89
C THR A 493 85.30 49.09 69.75
#